data_AF-A0A200R7U0-F1
#
_entry.id   AF-A0A200R7U0-F1
#
_cell.length_a   1.000
_cell.length_b   1.000
_cell.length_c   1.000
_cell.angle_alpha   90.00
_cell.angle_beta   90.00
_cell.angle_gamma   90.00
#
_symmetry.space_group_name_H-M   'P 1'
#
loop_
_entity.id
_entity.type
_entity.pdbx_description
1 polymer ?
#
loop_
_entity_poly.entity_id
_entity_poly.type
_entity_poly.pdbx_seq_one_letter_code
_entity_poly.pdbx_strand_id
1 'polypeptide(L)'
;MEWPTAADYRRRLRTFAVVRKFAYFNEKNESYRMRSFCKKKVEGCKWYAYARQLPRQPTWKLRGLYPEHTYTWDPDKPNPIANSRWVADMLEPLIKRHRKVFKPKEIITEMWDQYRTEIKYCVT
;
A
#
# COMPACT_ATOMS: atom_id res chain seq x y z
N MET A 1 7.75 -14.31 5.15
CA MET A 1 7.91 -13.28 4.11
C MET A 1 8.92 -12.25 4.59
N GLU A 2 9.90 -11.94 3.75
CA GLU A 2 11.04 -11.08 4.09
C GLU A 2 11.25 -10.04 2.99
N TRP A 3 11.76 -8.87 3.36
CA TRP A 3 12.02 -7.75 2.47
C TRP A 3 13.41 -7.18 2.74
N PRO A 4 14.18 -6.80 1.71
CA PRO A 4 15.55 -6.31 1.89
C PRO A 4 15.63 -5.05 2.77
N THR A 5 14.64 -4.16 2.69
CA THR A 5 14.62 -2.91 3.45
C THR A 5 13.25 -2.61 4.06
N ALA A 6 13.23 -1.66 5.01
CA ALA A 6 12.00 -1.11 5.57
C ALA A 6 11.12 -0.47 4.50
N ALA A 7 11.73 0.17 3.49
CA ALA A 7 11.03 0.83 2.40
C ALA A 7 10.30 -0.19 1.52
N ASP A 8 10.94 -1.33 1.22
CA ASP A 8 10.33 -2.43 0.47
C ASP A 8 9.14 -3.02 1.21
N TYR A 9 9.28 -3.24 2.52
CA TYR A 9 8.17 -3.69 3.36
C TYR A 9 7.00 -2.71 3.32
N ARG A 10 7.26 -1.41 3.54
CA ARG A 10 6.22 -0.37 3.49
C ARG A 10 5.53 -0.30 2.13
N ARG A 11 6.28 -0.43 1.04
CA ARG A 11 5.73 -0.42 -0.33
C ARG A 11 4.81 -1.61 -0.57
N ARG A 12 5.23 -2.80 -0.16
CA ARG A 12 4.46 -4.04 -0.31
C ARG A 12 3.22 -4.04 0.59
N LEU A 13 3.34 -3.55 1.82
CA LEU A 13 2.22 -3.38 2.73
C LEU A 13 1.19 -2.38 2.18
N ARG A 14 1.64 -1.24 1.64
CA ARG A 14 0.76 -0.27 0.97
C ARG A 14 0.02 -0.91 -0.19
N THR A 15 0.74 -1.60 -1.07
CA THR A 15 0.15 -2.28 -2.22
C THR A 15 -0.91 -3.29 -1.78
N PHE A 16 -0.63 -4.11 -0.76
CA PHE A 16 -1.59 -5.05 -0.20
C PHE A 16 -2.88 -4.36 0.28
N ALA A 17 -2.75 -3.25 1.01
CA ALA A 17 -3.91 -2.54 1.53
C ALA A 17 -4.68 -1.77 0.45
N VAL A 18 -4.01 -1.27 -0.61
CA VAL A 18 -4.68 -0.67 -1.76
C VAL A 18 -5.53 -1.71 -2.49
N VAL A 19 -4.94 -2.87 -2.83
CA VAL A 19 -5.63 -3.96 -3.53
C VAL A 19 -6.81 -4.49 -2.71
N ARG A 20 -6.65 -4.61 -1.39
CA ARG A 20 -7.72 -5.06 -0.49
C ARG A 20 -8.68 -3.94 -0.06
N LYS A 21 -8.56 -2.75 -0.65
CA LYS A 21 -9.46 -1.61 -0.44
C LYS A 21 -9.65 -1.29 1.05
N PHE A 22 -8.56 -1.10 1.78
CA PHE A 22 -8.62 -0.60 3.14
C PHE A 22 -7.48 0.35 3.48
N ALA A 23 -7.65 1.09 4.56
CA ALA A 23 -6.66 2.00 5.08
C ALA A 23 -6.05 1.46 6.38
N TYR A 24 -4.75 1.67 6.56
CA TYR A 24 -4.06 1.34 7.80
C TYR A 24 -3.27 2.54 8.32
N PHE A 25 -2.87 2.46 9.58
CA PHE A 25 -1.90 3.32 10.20
C PHE A 25 -0.79 2.47 10.83
N ASN A 26 0.40 3.05 10.96
CA ASN A 26 1.46 2.43 11.74
C ASN A 26 1.39 2.99 13.16
N GLU A 27 1.46 2.11 14.15
CA GLU A 27 1.72 2.51 15.53
C GLU A 27 3.08 3.22 15.60
N LYS A 28 3.29 4.07 16.62
CA LYS A 28 4.51 4.87 16.79
C LYS A 28 5.77 4.07 16.42
N ASN A 29 6.53 4.65 15.50
CA ASN A 29 7.48 3.94 14.67
C ASN A 29 8.82 3.78 15.40
N GLU A 30 9.07 2.57 15.90
CA GLU A 30 10.41 2.15 16.28
C GLU A 30 11.22 1.88 15.00
N SER A 31 12.51 2.27 14.99
CA SER A 31 13.35 2.16 13.81
C SER A 31 13.50 0.73 13.28
N TYR A 32 13.38 -0.27 14.16
CA TYR A 32 13.55 -1.69 13.86
C TYR A 32 12.25 -2.50 13.92
N ARG A 33 11.11 -1.86 14.22
CA ARG A 33 9.83 -2.55 14.47
C ARG A 33 8.64 -1.76 13.92
N MET A 34 7.73 -2.44 13.24
CA MET A 34 6.54 -1.84 12.66
C MET A 34 5.31 -2.68 12.98
N ARG A 35 4.36 -2.07 13.69
CA ARG A 35 3.01 -2.61 13.88
C ARG A 35 2.04 -1.74 13.09
N SER A 36 1.31 -2.36 12.19
CA SER A 36 0.34 -1.71 11.33
C SER A 36 -1.04 -2.24 11.67
N PHE A 37 -1.99 -1.33 11.84
CA PHE A 37 -3.37 -1.64 12.19
C PHE A 37 -4.32 -0.97 11.21
N CYS A 38 -5.50 -1.53 11.01
CA CYS A 38 -6.51 -0.88 10.20
C CYS A 38 -6.91 0.46 10.84
N LYS A 39 -7.21 1.49 10.04
CA LYS A 39 -7.76 2.76 10.53
C LYS A 39 -9.00 2.59 11.40
N LYS A 40 -9.79 1.53 11.15
CA LYS A 40 -10.99 1.18 11.92
C LYS A 40 -10.73 0.24 13.10
N LYS A 41 -9.51 0.22 13.66
CA LYS A 41 -9.18 -0.56 14.85
C LYS A 41 -10.14 -0.28 16.02
N VAL A 42 -10.52 0.99 16.20
CA VAL A 42 -11.42 1.43 17.28
C VAL A 42 -12.86 0.90 17.08
N GLU A 43 -13.29 0.73 15.83
CA GLU A 43 -14.59 0.13 15.46
C GLU A 43 -14.58 -1.42 15.54
N GLY A 44 -13.54 -2.02 16.13
CA GLY A 44 -13.44 -3.46 16.34
C GLY A 44 -12.72 -4.23 15.23
N CYS A 45 -12.12 -3.55 14.25
CA CYS A 45 -11.32 -4.23 13.24
C CYS A 45 -10.04 -4.82 13.83
N LYS A 46 -9.91 -6.15 13.76
CA LYS A 46 -8.78 -6.91 14.33
C LYS A 46 -7.57 -7.03 13.40
N TRP A 47 -7.68 -6.54 12.16
CA TRP A 47 -6.58 -6.64 11.19
C TRP A 47 -5.31 -5.97 11.75
N TYR A 48 -4.21 -6.71 11.73
CA TYR A 48 -2.89 -6.17 12.04
C TYR A 48 -1.80 -6.88 11.24
N ALA A 49 -0.73 -6.15 10.97
CA ALA A 49 0.52 -6.68 10.45
C ALA A 49 1.66 -6.26 11.36
N TYR A 50 2.54 -7.21 11.67
CA TYR A 50 3.69 -7.01 12.53
C TYR A 50 4.95 -7.46 11.82
N ALA A 51 5.88 -6.54 11.62
CA ALA A 51 7.19 -6.80 11.06
C ALA A 51 8.31 -6.22 11.93
N ARG A 52 9.47 -6.87 11.88
CA ARG A 52 10.67 -6.44 12.59
C ARG A 52 11.90 -6.62 11.69
N GLN A 53 12.85 -5.70 11.81
CA GLN A 53 14.18 -5.84 11.24
C GLN A 53 14.93 -7.03 11.88
N LEU A 54 15.64 -7.80 11.07
CA LEU A 54 16.52 -8.86 11.55
C LEU A 54 17.77 -8.27 12.22
N PRO A 55 18.28 -8.88 13.31
CA PRO A 55 19.49 -8.41 13.96
C PRO A 55 20.66 -8.32 12.97
N ARG A 56 21.37 -7.19 12.97
CA ARG A 56 22.57 -6.95 12.13
C ARG A 56 22.33 -7.01 10.62
N GLN A 57 21.07 -6.97 10.16
CA GLN A 57 20.75 -6.94 8.74
C GLN A 57 19.73 -5.84 8.42
N PRO A 58 19.75 -5.25 7.22
CA PRO A 58 18.71 -4.30 6.80
C PRO A 58 17.35 -4.97 6.57
N THR A 59 17.33 -6.31 6.48
CA THR A 59 16.18 -7.14 6.13
C THR A 59 15.06 -7.05 7.16
N TRP A 60 13.83 -6.86 6.69
CA TRP A 60 12.60 -6.87 7.48
C TRP A 60 11.84 -8.17 7.30
N LYS A 61 11.36 -8.75 8.39
CA LYS A 61 10.60 -9.99 8.40
C LYS A 61 9.21 -9.78 8.98
N LEU A 62 8.18 -10.26 8.30
CA LEU A 62 6.83 -10.36 8.86
C LEU A 62 6.84 -11.43 9.96
N ARG A 63 6.44 -11.05 11.17
CA ARG A 63 6.40 -11.91 12.36
C ARG A 63 4.98 -12.25 12.78
N GLY A 64 4.01 -11.40 12.48
CA GLY A 64 2.60 -11.67 12.77
C GLY A 64 1.69 -11.00 11.75
N LEU A 65 0.60 -11.66 11.43
CA LEU A 65 -0.44 -11.16 10.55
C LEU A 65 -1.78 -11.71 11.04
N TYR A 66 -2.73 -10.82 11.29
CA TYR A 66 -4.12 -11.18 11.46
C TYR A 66 -4.88 -10.72 10.23
N PRO A 67 -5.27 -11.66 9.34
CA PRO A 67 -5.80 -11.31 8.03
C PRO A 67 -7.27 -10.89 8.07
N GLU A 68 -8.02 -11.22 9.12
CA GLU A 68 -9.44 -10.90 9.15
C GLU A 68 -9.66 -9.40 9.20
N HIS A 69 -10.46 -8.94 8.24
CA HIS A 69 -10.83 -7.56 8.07
C HIS A 69 -12.35 -7.49 8.04
N THR A 70 -12.93 -6.73 8.97
CA THR A 70 -14.39 -6.62 9.13
C THR A 70 -14.99 -5.44 8.36
N TYR A 71 -14.15 -4.67 7.68
CA TYR A 71 -14.56 -3.47 6.95
C TYR A 71 -14.10 -3.56 5.50
N THR A 72 -14.72 -2.79 4.63
CA THR A 72 -14.18 -2.52 3.30
C THR A 72 -14.36 -1.04 3.04
N TRP A 73 -13.36 -0.41 2.43
CA TRP A 73 -13.41 1.00 2.12
C TRP A 73 -14.58 1.30 1.18
N ASP A 74 -15.15 2.49 1.34
CA ASP A 74 -16.24 3.00 0.52
C ASP A 74 -15.82 3.00 -0.96
N PRO A 75 -16.54 2.26 -1.84
CA PRO A 75 -16.15 2.12 -3.24
C PRO A 75 -16.24 3.42 -4.04
N ASP A 76 -16.96 4.42 -3.54
CA ASP A 76 -17.16 5.71 -4.21
C ASP A 76 -16.13 6.76 -3.78
N LYS A 77 -15.31 6.46 -2.76
CA LYS A 77 -14.25 7.35 -2.28
C LYS A 77 -12.88 6.91 -2.79
N PRO A 78 -11.99 7.87 -3.14
CA PRO A 78 -10.61 7.54 -3.50
C PRO A 78 -9.89 6.83 -2.36
N ASN A 79 -8.98 5.93 -2.72
CA ASN A 79 -8.23 5.14 -1.77
C ASN A 79 -7.30 6.06 -0.94
N PRO A 80 -7.46 6.12 0.38
CA PRO A 80 -6.79 7.10 1.22
C PRO A 80 -5.30 6.82 1.43
N ILE A 81 -4.80 5.66 0.98
CA ILE A 81 -3.37 5.29 1.13
C ILE A 81 -2.63 5.22 -0.22
N ALA A 82 -3.37 5.27 -1.34
CA ALA A 82 -2.79 5.27 -2.68
C ALA A 82 -2.32 6.69 -3.00
N ASN A 83 -1.01 6.92 -2.91
CA ASN A 83 -0.40 8.21 -3.22
C ASN A 83 0.30 8.18 -4.59
N SER A 84 0.70 9.35 -5.09
CA SER A 84 1.40 9.50 -6.37
C SER A 84 2.64 8.61 -6.48
N ARG A 85 3.39 8.43 -5.37
CA ARG A 85 4.55 7.54 -5.34
C ARG A 85 4.17 6.08 -5.58
N TRP A 86 3.09 5.61 -4.96
CA TRP A 86 2.59 4.25 -5.18
C TRP A 86 2.10 4.05 -6.61
N VAL A 87 1.41 5.04 -7.19
CA VAL A 87 0.99 5.01 -8.60
C VAL A 87 2.20 4.88 -9.51
N ALA A 88 3.25 5.69 -9.29
CA ALA A 88 4.49 5.61 -10.06
C ALA A 88 5.14 4.22 -9.93
N ASP A 89 5.20 3.68 -8.71
CA ASP A 89 5.79 2.35 -8.45
C ASP A 89 5.00 1.22 -9.15
N MET A 90 3.70 1.39 -9.38
CA MET A 90 2.85 0.45 -10.13
C MET A 90 2.97 0.62 -11.66
N LEU A 91 3.01 1.87 -12.14
CA LEU A 91 3.05 2.17 -13.58
C LEU A 91 4.43 1.95 -14.20
N GLU A 92 5.51 2.27 -13.48
CA GLU A 92 6.88 2.18 -13.98
C GLU A 92 7.20 0.82 -14.62
N PRO A 93 6.94 -0.35 -13.98
CA PRO A 93 7.21 -1.64 -14.62
C PRO A 93 6.29 -1.94 -15.81
N LEU A 94 5.04 -1.46 -15.80
CA LEU A 94 4.11 -1.65 -16.92
C LEU A 94 4.61 -0.86 -18.14
N ILE A 95 4.92 0.42 -17.97
CA ILE A 95 5.43 1.29 -19.03
C ILE A 95 6.77 0.77 -19.57
N LYS A 96 7.68 0.32 -18.70
CA LYS A 96 8.98 -0.24 -19.13
C LYS A 96 8.84 -1.53 -19.95
N ARG A 97 7.87 -2.39 -19.64
CA ARG A 97 7.64 -3.66 -20.35
C ARG A 97 6.89 -3.48 -21.66
N HIS A 98 5.93 -2.55 -21.69
CA HIS A 98 5.11 -2.32 -22.88
C HIS A 98 5.72 -1.21 -23.74
N ARG A 99 6.20 -1.56 -24.94
CA ARG A 99 6.63 -0.58 -25.96
C ARG A 99 5.48 0.26 -26.54
N LYS A 100 4.23 0.01 -26.13
CA LYS A 100 3.07 0.81 -26.54
C LYS A 100 2.97 2.07 -25.69
N VAL A 101 2.70 3.18 -26.35
CA VAL A 101 2.34 4.44 -25.70
C VAL A 101 0.96 4.27 -25.09
N PHE A 102 0.88 4.18 -23.76
CA PHE A 102 -0.38 4.24 -23.03
C PHE A 102 -0.94 5.66 -23.11
N LYS A 103 -2.22 5.81 -23.46
CA LYS A 103 -2.83 7.14 -23.39
C LYS A 103 -3.01 7.49 -21.91
N PRO A 104 -2.67 8.72 -21.47
CA PRO A 104 -2.83 9.12 -20.08
C PRO A 104 -4.25 8.91 -19.54
N LYS A 105 -5.28 9.08 -20.39
CA LYS A 105 -6.68 8.81 -20.03
C LYS A 105 -6.94 7.35 -19.67
N GLU A 106 -6.36 6.40 -20.42
CA GLU A 106 -6.53 4.96 -20.17
C GLU A 106 -5.91 4.58 -18.83
N ILE A 107 -4.71 5.10 -18.52
CA ILE A 107 -4.05 4.91 -17.23
C ILE A 107 -4.94 5.40 -16.07
N ILE A 108 -5.52 6.60 -16.21
CA ILE A 108 -6.37 7.18 -15.17
C ILE A 108 -7.60 6.31 -14.94
N THR A 109 -8.29 5.93 -16.02
CA THR A 109 -9.49 5.08 -15.93
C THR A 109 -9.15 3.74 -15.29
N GLU A 110 -8.09 3.06 -15.72
CA GLU A 110 -7.70 1.77 -15.18
C GLU A 110 -7.32 1.85 -13.68
N MET A 111 -6.57 2.89 -13.30
CA MET A 111 -6.18 3.12 -11.90
C MET A 111 -7.37 3.45 -10.99
N TRP A 112 -8.35 4.18 -11.52
CA TRP A 112 -9.60 4.41 -10.83
C TRP A 112 -10.42 3.12 -10.70
N ASP A 113 -10.54 2.35 -11.78
CA ASP A 113 -11.36 1.15 -11.83
C ASP A 113 -10.85 0.02 -10.93
N GLN A 114 -9.54 -0.24 -11.00
CA GLN A 114 -8.92 -1.33 -10.23
C GLN A 114 -8.66 -0.93 -8.77
N TYR A 115 -8.14 0.27 -8.57
CA TYR A 115 -7.53 0.67 -7.29
C TYR A 115 -8.20 1.87 -6.63
N ARG A 116 -9.22 2.46 -7.26
CA ARG A 116 -9.88 3.70 -6.81
C ARG A 116 -8.86 4.79 -6.49
N THR A 117 -7.84 4.89 -7.33
CA THR A 117 -6.76 5.87 -7.13
C THR A 117 -6.99 7.09 -7.99
N GLU A 118 -7.12 8.24 -7.35
CA GLU A 118 -7.24 9.52 -8.04
C GLU A 118 -5.84 10.01 -8.45
N ILE A 119 -5.60 10.13 -9.75
CA ILE A 119 -4.38 10.72 -10.29
C ILE A 119 -4.67 12.17 -10.66
N LYS A 120 -4.24 13.10 -9.82
CA LYS A 120 -4.34 14.53 -10.10
C LYS A 120 -3.13 14.98 -10.92
N TYR A 121 -3.38 15.69 -12.02
CA TYR A 121 -2.34 16.43 -12.70
C TYR A 121 -2.06 17.70 -11.87
N CYS A 122 -0.92 17.75 -11.18
CA CYS A 122 -0.38 19.03 -10.74
C CYS A 122 0.27 19.68 -11.97
N VAL A 123 -0.46 20.60 -12.61
CA VAL A 123 0.17 21.62 -13.45
C VAL A 123 0.74 22.63 -12.46
N THR A 124 2.06 22.68 -12.34
CA THR A 124 2.76 23.67 -11.51
C THR A 124 3.43 24.66 -12.45
#